data_AF-A0A952U8H1-F1
#
_entry.id   AF-A0A952U8H1-F1
#
_cell.length_a   1.000
_cell.length_b   1.000
_cell.length_c   1.000
_cell.angle_alpha   90.00
_cell.angle_beta   90.00
_cell.angle_gamma   90.00
#
_symmetry.space_group_name_H-M   'P 1'
#
loop_
_entity.id
_entity.type
_entity.pdbx_description
1 polymer ?
#
loop_
_entity_poly.entity_id
_entity_poly.type
_entity_poly.pdbx_seq_one_letter_code
_entity_poly.pdbx_strand_id
1 'polypeptide(L)'
;ADVINALHTNDSPPPEGITPLRRWFRALFLQADQDRQKGLNTIFMRAAHRADRVLDDPHEARVLHGDIHHENIRHSSRGWLAFDPKGVYGERAYDLANTLCNPRPIYGVDTGDEGRILRNANILAEKCAIPRSRVLLFLHLYACLSASWTLEDAETGWDVANILRIAEIAERHINDDH
;
A
#
# COMPACT_ATOMS: atom_id res chain seq x y z
N ALA A 1 -9.40 -6.65 8.73
CA ALA A 1 -10.55 -6.01 8.05
C ALA A 1 -11.37 -5.19 9.05
N ASP A 2 -11.89 -5.77 10.12
CA ASP A 2 -12.75 -5.06 11.08
C ASP A 2 -12.15 -3.76 11.64
N VAL A 3 -10.86 -3.78 12.00
CA VAL A 3 -10.12 -2.59 12.44
C VAL A 3 -10.07 -1.52 11.35
N ILE A 4 -9.79 -1.91 10.10
CA ILE A 4 -9.75 -0.98 8.95
C ILE A 4 -11.14 -0.38 8.71
N ASN A 5 -12.18 -1.22 8.70
CA ASN A 5 -13.56 -0.75 8.55
C ASN A 5 -13.94 0.23 9.65
N ALA A 6 -13.60 -0.05 10.90
CA ALA A 6 -13.84 0.85 12.02
C ALA A 6 -13.12 2.19 11.85
N LEU A 7 -11.84 2.19 11.42
CA LEU A 7 -11.08 3.41 11.14
C LEU A 7 -11.73 4.22 10.00
N HIS A 8 -12.21 3.54 8.96
CA HIS A 8 -12.82 4.18 7.78
C HIS A 8 -14.25 4.67 8.02
N THR A 9 -14.89 4.37 9.15
CA THR A 9 -16.19 4.97 9.50
C THR A 9 -16.11 6.47 9.85
N ASN A 10 -14.90 6.99 10.07
CA ASN A 10 -14.71 8.40 10.38
C ASN A 10 -14.78 9.27 9.11
N ASP A 11 -15.89 10.01 8.96
CA ASP A 11 -16.11 10.98 7.89
C ASP A 11 -15.74 12.42 8.28
N SER A 12 -15.00 12.61 9.36
CA SER A 12 -14.55 13.94 9.77
C SER A 12 -13.66 14.57 8.69
N PRO A 13 -13.73 15.90 8.50
CA PRO A 13 -12.84 16.58 7.58
C PRO A 13 -11.37 16.31 7.98
N PRO A 14 -10.46 16.21 7.00
CA PRO A 14 -9.04 16.04 7.28
C PRO A 14 -8.55 17.19 8.18
N PRO A 15 -7.76 16.89 9.23
CA PRO A 15 -7.10 17.92 10.02
C PRO A 15 -6.25 18.84 9.14
N GLU A 16 -6.13 20.11 9.55
CA GLU A 16 -5.26 21.05 8.87
C GLU A 16 -3.82 20.53 8.84
N GLY A 17 -3.19 20.57 7.66
CA GLY A 17 -1.81 20.12 7.47
C GLY A 17 -1.62 18.60 7.35
N ILE A 18 -2.69 17.79 7.26
CA ILE A 18 -2.56 16.35 7.01
C ILE A 18 -1.77 16.09 5.71
N THR A 19 -0.93 15.06 5.72
CA THR A 19 -0.12 14.73 4.54
C THR A 19 -0.99 14.04 3.48
N PRO A 20 -1.17 14.60 2.27
CA PRO A 20 -1.89 13.92 1.21
C PRO A 20 -1.08 12.73 0.68
N LEU A 21 -1.75 11.66 0.22
CA LEU A 21 -1.08 10.49 -0.36
C LEU A 21 -0.14 10.88 -1.51
N ARG A 22 -0.47 11.88 -2.32
CA ARG A 22 0.44 12.37 -3.37
C ARG A 22 1.81 12.80 -2.83
N ARG A 23 1.84 13.50 -1.69
CA ARG A 23 3.09 13.88 -1.02
C ARG A 23 3.77 12.67 -0.38
N TRP A 24 2.98 11.74 0.17
CA TRP A 24 3.48 10.49 0.74
C TRP A 24 4.20 9.61 -0.30
N PHE A 25 3.70 9.61 -1.53
CA PHE A 25 4.23 8.85 -2.67
C PHE A 25 5.48 9.46 -3.33
N ARG A 26 6.04 10.55 -2.78
CA ARG A 26 7.17 11.28 -3.39
C ARG A 26 8.37 10.41 -3.76
N ALA A 27 8.71 9.43 -2.93
CA ALA A 27 9.88 8.57 -3.16
C ALA A 27 9.71 7.71 -4.42
N LEU A 28 8.49 7.19 -4.66
CA LEU A 28 8.16 6.48 -5.89
C LEU A 28 8.35 7.37 -7.12
N PHE A 29 7.84 8.60 -7.07
CA PHE A 29 7.96 9.54 -8.18
C PHE A 29 9.42 9.92 -8.46
N LEU A 30 10.22 10.15 -7.41
CA LEU A 30 11.65 10.45 -7.54
C LEU A 30 12.42 9.28 -8.15
N GLN A 31 12.19 8.04 -7.68
CA GLN A 31 12.81 6.86 -8.25
C GLN A 31 12.45 6.66 -9.73
N ALA A 32 11.17 6.83 -10.08
CA ALA A 32 10.70 6.73 -11.45
C ALA A 32 11.33 7.78 -12.38
N ASP A 33 11.52 9.01 -11.89
CA ASP A 33 12.18 10.06 -12.67
C ASP A 33 13.68 9.77 -12.88
N GLN A 34 14.38 9.30 -11.84
CA GLN A 34 15.77 8.87 -11.97
C GLN A 34 15.95 7.73 -12.99
N ASP A 35 15.06 6.74 -12.99
CA ASP A 35 15.08 5.64 -13.95
C ASP A 35 14.83 6.15 -15.37
N ARG A 36 13.89 7.09 -15.54
CA ARG A 36 13.59 7.73 -16.82
C ARG A 36 14.80 8.50 -17.37
N GLN A 37 15.48 9.28 -16.52
CA GLN A 37 16.68 10.03 -16.92
C GLN A 37 17.82 9.11 -17.37
N LYS A 38 17.89 7.89 -16.83
CA LYS A 38 18.85 6.85 -17.24
C LYS A 38 18.41 6.07 -18.50
N GLY A 39 17.25 6.37 -19.07
CA GLY A 39 16.69 5.65 -20.21
C GLY A 39 16.25 4.22 -19.88
N LEU A 40 16.00 3.91 -18.61
CA LEU A 40 15.49 2.61 -18.18
C LEU A 40 13.97 2.53 -18.37
N ASN A 41 13.45 1.31 -18.41
CA ASN A 41 12.00 1.05 -18.38
C ASN A 41 11.71 0.08 -17.24
N THR A 42 11.47 0.64 -16.04
CA THR A 42 11.34 -0.13 -14.80
C THR A 42 9.91 -0.20 -14.30
N ILE A 43 9.66 -1.09 -13.33
CA ILE A 43 8.37 -1.19 -12.65
C ILE A 43 8.02 0.10 -11.89
N PHE A 44 9.01 0.85 -11.39
CA PHE A 44 8.79 2.14 -10.72
C PHE A 44 8.13 3.15 -11.65
N MET A 45 8.53 3.20 -12.93
CA MET A 45 7.91 4.10 -13.91
C MET A 45 6.45 3.74 -14.18
N ARG A 46 6.14 2.43 -14.31
CA ARG A 46 4.75 1.97 -14.51
C ARG A 46 3.89 2.24 -13.28
N ALA A 47 4.44 1.98 -12.10
CA ALA A 47 3.78 2.28 -10.83
C ALA A 47 3.54 3.78 -10.66
N ALA A 48 4.51 4.65 -10.95
CA ALA A 48 4.34 6.10 -10.89
C ALA A 48 3.24 6.60 -11.83
N HIS A 49 3.18 6.10 -13.07
CA HIS A 49 2.11 6.45 -14.01
C HIS A 49 0.71 6.01 -13.52
N ARG A 50 0.61 4.84 -12.88
CA ARG A 50 -0.65 4.40 -12.25
C ARG A 50 -0.97 5.23 -11.00
N ALA A 51 0.04 5.56 -10.19
CA ALA A 51 -0.09 6.38 -8.99
C ALA A 51 -0.63 7.77 -9.34
N ASP A 52 -0.09 8.43 -10.37
CA ASP A 52 -0.57 9.75 -10.79
C ASP A 52 -2.07 9.76 -11.07
N ARG A 53 -2.57 8.78 -11.83
CA ARG A 53 -4.00 8.67 -12.15
C ARG A 53 -4.88 8.48 -10.92
N VAL A 54 -4.52 7.56 -10.03
CA VAL A 54 -5.36 7.27 -8.84
C VAL A 54 -5.27 8.34 -7.76
N LEU A 55 -4.19 9.12 -7.74
CA LEU A 55 -4.00 10.20 -6.78
C LEU A 55 -4.64 11.52 -7.25
N ASP A 56 -4.89 11.68 -8.55
CA ASP A 56 -5.68 12.80 -9.10
C ASP A 56 -7.19 12.59 -8.98
N ASP A 57 -7.65 11.33 -9.04
CA ASP A 57 -9.06 10.96 -8.89
C ASP A 57 -9.24 9.81 -7.88
N PRO A 58 -9.10 10.09 -6.57
CA PRO A 58 -9.21 9.08 -5.53
C PRO A 58 -10.68 8.69 -5.28
N HIS A 59 -10.95 7.38 -5.19
CA HIS A 59 -12.27 6.89 -4.79
C HIS A 59 -12.38 6.87 -3.26
N GLU A 60 -13.46 7.45 -2.72
CA GLU A 60 -13.72 7.47 -1.27
C GLU A 60 -12.50 7.95 -0.43
N ALA A 61 -12.00 9.15 -0.72
CA ALA A 61 -10.87 9.73 0.00
C ALA A 61 -11.21 10.01 1.48
N ARG A 62 -10.35 9.55 2.39
CA ARG A 62 -10.53 9.65 3.85
C ARG A 62 -9.19 9.88 4.57
N VAL A 63 -9.25 10.15 5.86
CA VAL A 63 -8.09 10.08 6.74
C VAL A 63 -7.74 8.61 6.96
N LEU A 64 -6.49 8.26 6.68
CA LEU A 64 -5.97 6.89 6.70
C LEU A 64 -4.95 6.74 7.82
N HIS A 65 -4.82 5.52 8.33
CA HIS A 65 -3.75 5.19 9.26
C HIS A 65 -2.39 5.22 8.54
N GLY A 66 -2.34 4.70 7.32
CA GLY A 66 -1.19 4.75 6.42
C GLY A 66 -0.10 3.69 6.68
N ASP A 67 -0.28 2.84 7.70
CA ASP A 67 0.70 1.83 8.11
C ASP A 67 0.02 0.69 8.88
N ILE A 68 -1.08 0.15 8.34
CA ILE A 68 -1.81 -0.95 8.98
C ILE A 68 -1.10 -2.27 8.73
N HIS A 69 -0.63 -2.89 9.81
CA HIS A 69 -0.13 -4.26 9.84
C HIS A 69 -0.31 -4.87 11.24
N HIS A 70 -0.07 -6.18 11.35
CA HIS A 70 -0.29 -6.95 12.57
C HIS A 70 0.51 -6.44 13.79
N GLU A 71 1.66 -5.77 13.59
CA GLU A 71 2.41 -5.20 14.73
C GLU A 71 1.76 -3.92 15.25
N ASN A 72 1.10 -3.14 14.38
CA ASN A 72 0.35 -1.92 14.69
C ASN A 72 -1.12 -2.18 15.08
N ILE A 73 -1.51 -3.44 15.28
CA ILE A 73 -2.83 -3.84 15.78
C ILE A 73 -2.66 -4.67 17.04
N ARG A 74 -3.34 -4.28 18.13
CA ARG A 74 -3.32 -5.03 19.40
C ARG A 74 -4.71 -5.18 19.98
N HIS A 75 -4.95 -6.32 20.62
CA HIS A 75 -6.16 -6.55 21.40
C HIS A 75 -6.02 -5.96 22.80
N SER A 76 -7.08 -5.33 23.29
CA SER A 76 -7.17 -4.72 24.62
C SER A 76 -8.54 -4.98 25.25
N SER A 77 -8.78 -4.50 26.47
CA SER A 77 -10.11 -4.50 27.09
C SER A 77 -11.16 -3.69 26.30
N ARG A 78 -10.73 -2.81 25.39
CA ARG A 78 -11.58 -2.04 24.49
C ARG A 78 -11.79 -2.71 23.12
N GLY A 79 -11.33 -3.95 22.96
CA GLY A 79 -11.30 -4.66 21.68
C GLY A 79 -10.00 -4.42 20.91
N TRP A 80 -10.04 -4.67 19.60
CA TRP A 80 -8.92 -4.48 18.68
C TRP A 80 -8.67 -3.00 18.41
N LEU A 81 -7.44 -2.53 18.66
CA LEU A 81 -7.01 -1.15 18.48
C LEU A 81 -5.84 -1.08 17.49
N ALA A 82 -5.85 -0.07 16.63
CA ALA A 82 -4.71 0.34 15.82
C ALA A 82 -3.93 1.46 16.52
N PHE A 83 -2.61 1.51 16.31
CA PHE A 83 -1.73 2.53 16.87
C PHE A 83 -0.56 2.84 15.93
N ASP A 84 0.18 3.91 16.22
CA ASP A 84 1.22 4.49 15.36
C ASP A 84 0.75 4.88 13.94
N PRO A 85 -0.35 5.66 13.81
CA PRO A 85 -0.77 6.13 12.50
C PRO A 85 0.26 7.10 11.91
N LYS A 86 0.58 6.93 10.62
CA LYS A 86 1.30 7.95 9.83
C LYS A 86 0.41 9.14 9.50
N GLY A 87 -0.92 8.93 9.50
CA GLY A 87 -1.91 10.01 9.36
C GLY A 87 -1.84 10.66 7.99
N VAL A 88 -2.25 9.91 6.96
CA VAL A 88 -2.24 10.40 5.56
C VAL A 88 -3.67 10.54 5.04
N TYR A 89 -3.86 11.40 4.04
CA TYR A 89 -5.17 11.63 3.43
C TYR A 89 -5.20 11.15 1.98
N GLY A 90 -6.18 10.32 1.63
CA GLY A 90 -6.37 9.83 0.27
C GLY A 90 -7.29 8.61 0.21
N GLU A 91 -7.24 7.86 -0.87
CA GLU A 91 -8.13 6.73 -1.08
C GLU A 91 -7.94 5.59 -0.06
N ARG A 92 -9.07 5.11 0.48
CA ARG A 92 -9.12 4.09 1.54
C ARG A 92 -8.48 2.75 1.20
N ALA A 93 -8.37 2.40 -0.09
CA ALA A 93 -7.72 1.17 -0.53
C ALA A 93 -6.22 1.12 -0.17
N TYR A 94 -5.57 2.27 0.06
CA TYR A 94 -4.18 2.32 0.49
C TYR A 94 -3.94 1.62 1.85
N ASP A 95 -4.86 1.74 2.82
CA ASP A 95 -4.72 1.10 4.14
C ASP A 95 -4.75 -0.43 4.08
N LEU A 96 -5.20 -1.03 2.97
CA LEU A 96 -5.19 -2.47 2.78
C LEU A 96 -3.82 -2.97 2.30
N ALA A 97 -3.07 -2.15 1.55
CA ALA A 97 -1.89 -2.60 0.83
C ALA A 97 -0.78 -3.13 1.76
N ASN A 98 -0.49 -2.42 2.84
CA ASN A 98 0.57 -2.80 3.77
C ASN A 98 0.27 -4.13 4.51
N THR A 99 -1.01 -4.48 4.68
CA THR A 99 -1.40 -5.76 5.29
C THR A 99 -1.04 -6.97 4.44
N LEU A 100 -0.86 -6.78 3.13
CA LEU A 100 -0.52 -7.83 2.17
C LEU A 100 0.99 -8.00 1.99
N CYS A 101 1.77 -6.94 2.22
CA CYS A 101 3.24 -6.96 2.18
C CYS A 101 3.89 -7.54 3.44
N ASN A 102 3.13 -7.67 4.54
CA ASN A 102 3.57 -8.22 5.82
C ASN A 102 3.02 -9.65 6.02
N PRO A 103 3.69 -10.55 6.78
CA PRO A 103 4.65 -10.29 7.86
C PRO A 103 6.14 -10.48 7.52
N ARG A 104 7.04 -10.05 8.42
CA ARG A 104 8.49 -10.19 8.26
C ARG A 104 8.93 -11.66 8.07
N PRO A 105 10.08 -11.93 7.41
CA PRO A 105 10.60 -13.29 7.21
C PRO A 105 10.75 -14.12 8.50
N ILE A 106 10.92 -13.47 9.65
CA ILE A 106 11.05 -14.13 10.97
C ILE A 106 9.84 -15.01 11.34
N TYR A 107 8.68 -14.78 10.70
CA TYR A 107 7.49 -15.58 10.92
C TYR A 107 7.40 -16.82 10.02
N GLY A 108 8.42 -17.09 9.19
CA GLY A 108 8.45 -18.24 8.28
C GLY A 108 7.42 -18.18 7.15
N VAL A 109 6.87 -17.00 6.88
CA VAL A 109 5.87 -16.78 5.83
C VAL A 109 6.56 -16.20 4.60
N ASP A 110 6.45 -16.89 3.47
CA ASP A 110 6.81 -16.33 2.17
C ASP A 110 5.81 -15.23 1.79
N THR A 111 6.23 -13.97 1.92
CA THR A 111 5.40 -12.82 1.53
C THR A 111 5.26 -12.66 0.02
N GLY A 112 6.13 -13.28 -0.77
CA GLY A 112 6.08 -13.37 -2.22
C GLY A 112 5.29 -14.57 -2.76
N ASP A 113 4.58 -15.32 -1.91
CA ASP A 113 3.66 -16.38 -2.34
C ASP A 113 2.41 -15.79 -3.01
N GLU A 114 2.25 -16.06 -4.31
CA GLU A 114 1.15 -15.54 -5.13
C GLU A 114 -0.22 -16.04 -4.65
N GLY A 115 -0.33 -17.32 -4.27
CA GLY A 115 -1.58 -17.89 -3.76
C GLY A 115 -2.08 -17.19 -2.50
N ARG A 116 -1.18 -16.88 -1.56
CA ARG A 116 -1.46 -16.12 -0.34
C ARG A 116 -1.85 -14.68 -0.65
N ILE A 117 -1.11 -13.99 -1.51
CA ILE A 117 -1.43 -12.60 -1.90
C ILE A 117 -2.85 -12.53 -2.45
N LEU A 118 -3.19 -13.36 -3.43
CA LEU A 118 -4.49 -13.32 -4.10
C LEU A 118 -5.62 -13.74 -3.15
N ARG A 119 -5.41 -14.77 -2.31
CA ARG A 119 -6.38 -15.19 -1.29
C ARG A 119 -6.66 -14.07 -0.29
N ASN A 120 -5.61 -13.45 0.26
CA ASN A 120 -5.76 -12.40 1.25
C ASN A 120 -6.35 -11.11 0.63
N ALA A 121 -5.97 -10.78 -0.62
CA ALA A 121 -6.57 -9.68 -1.35
C ALA A 121 -8.06 -9.89 -1.58
N ASN A 122 -8.52 -11.11 -1.91
CA ASN A 122 -9.95 -11.44 -2.02
C ASN A 122 -10.68 -11.24 -0.68
N ILE A 123 -10.12 -11.76 0.42
CA ILE A 123 -10.71 -11.61 1.75
C ILE A 123 -10.86 -10.13 2.11
N LEU A 124 -9.82 -9.31 1.87
CA LEU A 124 -9.86 -7.88 2.16
C LEU A 124 -10.84 -7.14 1.24
N ALA A 125 -10.86 -7.47 -0.04
CA ALA A 125 -11.80 -6.90 -1.01
C ALA A 125 -13.26 -7.13 -0.58
N GLU A 126 -13.61 -8.37 -0.22
CA GLU A 126 -14.94 -8.73 0.27
C GLU A 126 -15.28 -8.04 1.59
N LYS A 127 -14.38 -8.13 2.58
CA LYS A 127 -14.65 -7.63 3.94
C LYS A 127 -14.65 -6.10 4.03
N CYS A 128 -13.90 -5.42 3.18
CA CYS A 128 -13.84 -3.96 3.15
C CYS A 128 -14.75 -3.37 2.05
N ALA A 129 -15.44 -4.20 1.26
CA ALA A 129 -16.22 -3.77 0.10
C ALA A 129 -15.42 -2.85 -0.84
N ILE A 130 -14.21 -3.28 -1.20
CA ILE A 130 -13.33 -2.60 -2.16
C ILE A 130 -13.11 -3.55 -3.34
N PRO A 131 -13.23 -3.11 -4.61
CA PRO A 131 -12.95 -3.97 -5.75
C PRO A 131 -11.57 -4.61 -5.64
N ARG A 132 -11.48 -5.93 -5.88
CA ARG A 132 -10.21 -6.68 -5.80
C ARG A 132 -9.12 -6.05 -6.69
N SER A 133 -9.48 -5.60 -7.89
CA SER A 133 -8.57 -4.90 -8.80
C SER A 133 -7.96 -3.64 -8.16
N ARG A 134 -8.76 -2.89 -7.39
CA ARG A 134 -8.29 -1.71 -6.65
C ARG A 134 -7.38 -2.07 -5.48
N VAL A 135 -7.67 -3.15 -4.76
CA VAL A 135 -6.79 -3.69 -3.71
C VAL A 135 -5.43 -4.09 -4.30
N LEU A 136 -5.42 -4.82 -5.41
CA LEU A 136 -4.19 -5.24 -6.10
C LEU A 136 -3.44 -4.04 -6.70
N LEU A 137 -4.15 -3.05 -7.21
CA LEU A 137 -3.54 -1.80 -7.67
C LEU A 137 -2.80 -1.10 -6.53
N PHE A 138 -3.45 -0.88 -5.37
CA PHE A 138 -2.77 -0.26 -4.24
C PHE A 138 -1.66 -1.13 -3.64
N LEU A 139 -1.76 -2.47 -3.72
CA LEU A 139 -0.66 -3.37 -3.37
C LEU A 139 0.56 -3.14 -4.27
N HIS A 140 0.37 -3.10 -5.60
CA HIS A 140 1.44 -2.83 -6.56
C HIS A 140 2.10 -1.46 -6.28
N LEU A 141 1.26 -0.42 -6.11
CA LEU A 141 1.72 0.93 -5.83
C LEU A 141 2.50 1.04 -4.52
N TYR A 142 1.99 0.42 -3.45
CA TYR A 142 2.65 0.42 -2.15
C TYR A 142 3.95 -0.37 -2.16
N ALA A 143 4.00 -1.54 -2.81
CA ALA A 143 5.22 -2.33 -2.91
C ALA A 143 6.32 -1.56 -3.66
N CYS A 144 5.99 -0.88 -4.76
CA CYS A 144 6.95 0.00 -5.43
C CYS A 144 7.38 1.19 -4.56
N LEU A 145 6.45 1.83 -3.84
CA LEU A 145 6.77 2.92 -2.90
C LEU A 145 7.72 2.44 -1.79
N SER A 146 7.43 1.28 -1.19
CA SER A 146 8.26 0.67 -0.17
C SER A 146 9.65 0.35 -0.68
N ALA A 147 9.76 -0.20 -1.89
CA ALA A 147 11.05 -0.45 -2.52
C ALA A 147 11.83 0.85 -2.78
N SER A 148 11.15 1.94 -3.18
CA SER A 148 11.80 3.25 -3.33
C SER A 148 12.39 3.77 -2.02
N TRP A 149 11.67 3.65 -0.89
CA TRP A 149 12.23 4.00 0.42
C TRP A 149 13.42 3.12 0.80
N THR A 150 13.36 1.81 0.55
CA THR A 150 14.48 0.90 0.83
C THR A 150 15.72 1.18 -0.05
N LEU A 151 15.53 1.67 -1.28
CA LEU A 151 16.64 2.08 -2.15
C LEU A 151 17.25 3.42 -1.71
N GLU A 152 16.46 4.32 -1.13
CA GLU A 152 16.95 5.57 -0.52
C GLU A 152 17.75 5.31 0.77
N ASP A 153 17.38 4.26 1.52
CA ASP A 153 17.99 3.89 2.80
C ASP A 153 18.37 2.39 2.85
N ALA A 154 19.63 2.13 2.48
CA ALA A 154 20.20 0.79 2.39
C ALA A 154 20.33 0.07 3.75
N GLU A 155 20.16 0.75 4.88
CA GLU A 155 20.30 0.17 6.22
C GLU A 155 19.01 -0.47 6.76
N THR A 156 17.91 -0.38 6.01
CA THR A 156 16.60 -0.83 6.49
C THR A 156 16.47 -2.36 6.62
N GLY A 157 17.38 -3.13 6.01
CA GLY A 157 17.41 -4.60 6.10
C GLY A 157 16.26 -5.32 5.37
N TRP A 158 15.45 -4.60 4.58
CA TRP A 158 14.38 -5.19 3.77
C TRP A 158 14.91 -5.77 2.46
N ASP A 159 14.34 -6.91 2.07
CA ASP A 159 14.63 -7.54 0.79
C ASP A 159 13.87 -6.85 -0.34
N VAL A 160 14.56 -5.92 -1.03
CA VAL A 160 14.02 -5.20 -2.20
C VAL A 160 13.55 -6.18 -3.28
N ALA A 161 14.24 -7.30 -3.51
CA ALA A 161 13.87 -8.24 -4.55
C ALA A 161 12.53 -8.92 -4.21
N ASN A 162 12.31 -9.28 -2.94
CA ASN A 162 11.03 -9.80 -2.49
C ASN A 162 9.91 -8.75 -2.57
N ILE A 163 10.17 -7.48 -2.20
CA ILE A 163 9.19 -6.40 -2.32
C ILE A 163 8.79 -6.20 -3.79
N LEU A 164 9.77 -6.17 -4.71
CA LEU A 164 9.51 -6.05 -6.15
C LEU A 164 8.77 -7.28 -6.71
N ARG A 165 9.06 -8.49 -6.22
CA ARG A 165 8.29 -9.70 -6.56
C ARG A 165 6.81 -9.54 -6.20
N ILE A 166 6.50 -8.98 -5.02
CA ILE A 166 5.11 -8.68 -4.63
C ILE A 166 4.48 -7.66 -5.58
N ALA A 167 5.21 -6.60 -5.94
CA ALA A 167 4.75 -5.59 -6.87
C ALA A 167 4.43 -6.17 -8.26
N GLU A 168 5.26 -7.09 -8.75
CA GLU A 168 5.07 -7.78 -10.03
C GLU A 168 3.89 -8.77 -9.99
N ILE A 169 3.72 -9.51 -8.90
CA ILE A 169 2.56 -10.38 -8.71
C ILE A 169 1.29 -9.53 -8.75
N ALA A 170 1.23 -8.45 -7.96
CA ALA A 170 0.07 -7.57 -7.96
C ALA A 170 -0.20 -6.99 -9.36
N GLU A 171 0.85 -6.50 -10.04
CA GLU A 171 0.76 -5.93 -11.39
C GLU A 171 0.08 -6.88 -12.40
N ARG A 172 0.44 -8.17 -12.41
CA ARG A 172 -0.12 -9.17 -13.35
C ARG A 172 -1.62 -9.41 -13.15
N HIS A 173 -2.15 -9.11 -11.96
CA HIS A 173 -3.56 -9.35 -11.59
C HIS A 173 -4.37 -8.06 -11.45
N ILE A 174 -3.79 -6.90 -11.75
CA ILE A 174 -4.57 -5.71 -12.03
C ILE A 174 -5.21 -5.96 -13.39
N ASN A 175 -6.52 -6.23 -13.42
CA ASN A 175 -7.23 -6.20 -14.69
C ASN A 175 -7.10 -4.77 -15.24
N ASP A 176 -6.46 -4.62 -16.40
CA ASP A 176 -6.55 -3.41 -17.19
C ASP A 176 -7.99 -3.34 -17.75
N ASP A 177 -8.95 -3.05 -16.87
CA ASP A 177 -10.26 -2.58 -17.34
C ASP A 177 -10.02 -1.16 -17.88
N HIS A 178 -10.06 -1.10 -19.21
CA HIS A 178 -9.94 0.04 -20.11
C HIS A 178 -10.49 1.38 -19.58
#